data_AF-A0A812XPG8-F1
#
_entry.id   AF-A0A812XPG8-F1
#
_cell.length_a   1.000
_cell.length_b   1.000
_cell.length_c   1.000
_cell.angle_alpha   90.00
_cell.angle_beta   90.00
_cell.angle_gamma   90.00
#
_symmetry.space_group_name_H-M   'P 1'
#
loop_
_entity.id
_entity.type
_entity.pdbx_description
1 polymer ?
#
loop_
_entity_poly.entity_id
_entity_poly.type
_entity_poly.pdbx_seq_one_letter_code
_entity_poly.pdbx_strand_id
1 'polypeptide(L)'
;MEMLQSMQPTRPEIIRGIPAFRVVQKAPQRWLQGKVNQLYACSEVTTELDEFWSHSWRTKMWTKYASVIFLTNGLPAFLVGTLAALVTGGLCAARVLPAWYVWCTPAGSLAYYLTMLCWRSKKKVFLDIACISQDDVRLKAEGLISMGAFLKRSKSFLVLWDATYVSRLWCMFEMAAFLNSRESDKGAQEKVLRLAESLVVCPVFVGPALLIGHLGLCMLFTLYLFSQVPLFPWGAVFMCGLAFPCLMLFAFAVIAHCRSIDVIQQQVRNFTIDKSWSQCCSLGHAMPGSGAPMVCDRAIILRCIAAWFGSTKSFESTVRDKVQTVLVHQLTYHVFSYLRLI
;
A
#
# COMPACT_ATOMS: atom_id res chain seq x y z
N MET A 1 -25.55 4.59 -20.65
CA MET A 1 -24.20 5.19 -20.79
C MET A 1 -23.96 6.30 -19.77
N GLU A 2 -24.97 7.08 -19.39
CA GLU A 2 -24.84 8.20 -18.42
C GLU A 2 -24.30 7.81 -17.03
N MET A 3 -24.69 6.65 -16.46
CA MET A 3 -24.14 6.20 -15.16
C MET A 3 -22.63 5.94 -15.20
N LEU A 4 -22.13 5.34 -16.29
CA LEU A 4 -20.70 5.11 -16.46
C LEU A 4 -19.98 6.46 -16.54
N GLN A 5 -20.44 7.37 -17.39
CA GLN A 5 -19.85 8.70 -17.57
C GLN A 5 -19.82 9.53 -16.27
N SER A 6 -20.87 9.44 -15.45
CA SER A 6 -20.98 10.20 -14.19
C SER A 6 -20.24 9.57 -13.00
N MET A 7 -19.65 8.38 -13.18
CA MET A 7 -18.99 7.59 -12.14
C MET A 7 -19.89 7.41 -10.90
N GLN A 8 -21.18 7.15 -11.12
CA GLN A 8 -22.15 6.94 -10.05
C GLN A 8 -22.29 5.44 -9.72
N PRO A 9 -22.57 5.10 -8.45
CA PRO A 9 -22.82 3.72 -8.08
C PRO A 9 -24.16 3.25 -8.66
N THR A 10 -24.30 1.94 -8.90
CA THR A 10 -25.59 1.35 -9.29
C THR A 10 -26.67 1.54 -8.22
N ARG A 11 -26.26 1.52 -6.95
CA ARG A 11 -27.07 1.82 -5.78
C ARG A 11 -26.19 2.24 -4.60
N PRO A 12 -26.65 3.08 -3.66
CA PRO A 12 -25.82 3.55 -2.55
C PRO A 12 -25.17 2.43 -1.73
N GLU A 13 -25.85 1.30 -1.56
CA GLU A 13 -25.40 0.18 -0.72
C GLU A 13 -24.23 -0.62 -1.33
N ILE A 14 -23.96 -0.43 -2.62
CA ILE A 14 -22.83 -1.10 -3.29
C ILE A 14 -21.50 -0.54 -2.81
N ILE A 15 -21.47 0.73 -2.35
CA ILE A 15 -20.25 1.37 -1.88
C ILE A 15 -19.95 0.85 -0.48
N ARG A 16 -18.98 -0.06 -0.43
CA ARG A 16 -18.50 -0.69 0.79
C ARG A 16 -17.04 -0.37 1.03
N GLY A 17 -16.69 -0.11 2.28
CA GLY A 17 -15.33 0.05 2.76
C GLY A 17 -15.04 -0.95 3.86
N ILE A 18 -13.80 -1.43 3.96
CA ILE A 18 -13.36 -2.25 5.08
C ILE A 18 -12.46 -1.39 5.99
N PRO A 19 -12.68 -1.35 7.32
CA PRO A 19 -11.72 -0.73 8.22
C PRO A 19 -10.35 -1.40 8.08
N ALA A 20 -9.28 -0.61 7.91
CA ALA A 20 -7.93 -1.10 7.65
C ALA A 20 -7.47 -2.16 8.66
N PHE A 21 -7.79 -1.97 9.95
CA PHE A 21 -7.46 -2.95 10.99
C PHE A 21 -8.08 -4.33 10.77
N ARG A 22 -9.28 -4.42 10.18
CA ARG A 22 -9.92 -5.71 9.88
C ARG A 22 -9.15 -6.44 8.77
N VAL A 23 -8.60 -5.71 7.80
CA VAL A 23 -7.71 -6.29 6.79
C VAL A 23 -6.45 -6.82 7.47
N VAL A 24 -5.77 -5.99 8.27
CA VAL A 24 -4.53 -6.36 8.96
C VAL A 24 -4.71 -7.58 9.86
N GLN A 25 -5.79 -7.64 10.65
CA GLN A 25 -5.99 -8.68 11.65
C GLN A 25 -6.62 -9.96 11.09
N LYS A 26 -7.54 -9.86 10.10
CA LYS A 26 -8.30 -11.02 9.61
C LYS A 26 -7.79 -11.59 8.29
N ALA A 27 -7.12 -10.80 7.43
CA ALA A 27 -6.68 -11.29 6.13
C ALA A 27 -5.66 -12.44 6.22
N PRO A 28 -4.62 -12.40 7.11
CA PRO A 28 -3.67 -13.50 7.22
C PRO A 28 -4.34 -14.81 7.62
N GLN A 29 -5.20 -14.77 8.65
CA GLN A 29 -5.94 -15.93 9.12
C GLN A 29 -6.83 -16.52 8.02
N ARG A 30 -7.59 -15.67 7.32
CA ARG A 30 -8.50 -16.11 6.24
C ARG A 30 -7.76 -16.63 5.02
N TRP A 31 -6.59 -16.08 4.74
CA TRP A 31 -5.73 -16.56 3.68
C TRP A 31 -5.18 -17.95 3.99
N LEU A 32 -4.67 -18.17 5.21
CA LEU A 32 -4.25 -19.50 5.66
C LEU A 32 -5.39 -20.53 5.60
N GLN A 33 -6.63 -20.10 5.79
CA GLN A 33 -7.82 -20.95 5.70
C GLN A 33 -8.38 -21.10 4.28
N GLY A 34 -7.83 -20.44 3.26
CA GLY A 34 -8.40 -20.40 1.90
C GLY A 34 -9.76 -19.70 1.79
N LYS A 35 -10.13 -18.87 2.78
CA LYS A 35 -11.44 -18.22 2.93
C LYS A 35 -11.38 -16.70 2.76
N VAL A 36 -10.50 -16.21 1.88
CA VAL A 36 -10.26 -14.77 1.69
C VAL A 36 -11.52 -14.03 1.24
N ASN A 37 -12.39 -14.67 0.44
CA ASN A 37 -13.68 -14.13 0.00
C ASN A 37 -14.59 -13.69 1.16
N GLN A 38 -14.45 -14.31 2.34
CA GLN A 38 -15.23 -13.94 3.52
C GLN A 38 -14.87 -12.54 4.05
N LEU A 39 -13.77 -11.91 3.58
CA LEU A 39 -13.44 -10.50 3.83
C LEU A 39 -14.58 -9.56 3.46
N TYR A 40 -15.41 -9.93 2.49
CA TYR A 40 -16.62 -9.19 2.16
C TYR A 40 -17.58 -8.97 3.35
N ALA A 41 -17.76 -9.98 4.20
CA ALA A 41 -18.59 -9.86 5.41
C ALA A 41 -18.02 -8.90 6.46
N CYS A 42 -16.74 -8.51 6.33
CA CYS A 42 -16.09 -7.54 7.22
C CYS A 42 -16.10 -6.11 6.69
N SER A 43 -16.55 -5.86 5.45
CA SER A 43 -16.80 -4.52 4.95
C SER A 43 -18.16 -3.99 5.40
N GLU A 44 -18.32 -2.69 5.32
CA GLU A 44 -19.52 -1.96 5.73
C GLU A 44 -19.90 -0.95 4.65
N VAL A 45 -21.21 -0.72 4.48
CA VAL A 45 -21.71 0.31 3.56
C VAL A 45 -21.21 1.68 4.03
N THR A 46 -20.72 2.48 3.10
CA THR A 46 -20.16 3.79 3.39
C THR A 46 -20.46 4.77 2.26
N THR A 47 -20.55 6.06 2.59
CA THR A 47 -20.73 7.11 1.59
C THR A 47 -19.40 7.51 0.95
N GLU A 48 -18.32 7.50 1.74
CA GLU A 48 -16.97 7.86 1.35
C GLU A 48 -15.95 6.82 1.81
N LEU A 49 -14.79 6.83 1.16
CA LEU A 49 -13.64 5.99 1.49
C LEU A 49 -12.45 6.90 1.81
N ASP A 50 -11.69 6.54 2.84
CA ASP A 50 -10.48 7.28 3.19
C ASP A 50 -9.35 6.98 2.20
N GLU A 51 -9.27 5.76 1.68
CA GLU A 51 -8.21 5.37 0.76
C GLU A 51 -8.61 4.21 -0.17
N PHE A 52 -8.18 4.25 -1.43
CA PHE A 52 -8.32 3.14 -2.38
C PHE A 52 -7.01 2.36 -2.47
N TRP A 53 -7.02 1.05 -2.19
CA TRP A 53 -5.81 0.22 -2.26
C TRP A 53 -5.72 -0.53 -3.58
N SER A 54 -4.79 -0.11 -4.45
CA SER A 54 -4.47 -0.81 -5.70
C SER A 54 -3.14 -1.54 -5.62
N HIS A 55 -3.08 -2.74 -6.19
CA HIS A 55 -1.92 -3.61 -6.15
C HIS A 55 -1.92 -4.61 -7.33
N SER A 56 -0.74 -5.07 -7.76
CA SER A 56 -0.66 -6.19 -8.70
C SER A 56 -0.84 -7.52 -7.97
N TRP A 57 -1.38 -8.55 -8.63
CA TRP A 57 -1.55 -9.87 -7.98
C TRP A 57 -0.29 -10.75 -7.99
N ARG A 58 0.76 -10.41 -8.76
CA ARG A 58 1.90 -11.32 -9.00
C ARG A 58 2.90 -11.35 -7.84
N THR A 59 3.01 -10.27 -7.08
CA THR A 59 3.92 -10.18 -5.94
C THR A 59 3.44 -10.95 -4.73
N LYS A 60 4.40 -11.48 -3.96
CA LYS A 60 4.14 -12.26 -2.74
C LYS A 60 3.24 -11.47 -1.80
N MET A 61 2.23 -12.12 -1.23
CA MET A 61 1.23 -11.44 -0.39
C MET A 61 1.83 -10.83 0.87
N TRP A 62 2.83 -11.48 1.47
CA TRP A 62 3.44 -11.01 2.72
C TRP A 62 4.16 -9.66 2.56
N THR A 63 4.72 -9.35 1.38
CA THR A 63 5.40 -8.06 1.17
C THR A 63 4.40 -6.91 1.14
N LYS A 64 3.26 -7.11 0.45
CA LYS A 64 2.13 -6.17 0.45
C LYS A 64 1.58 -6.00 1.85
N TYR A 65 1.38 -7.10 2.58
CA TYR A 65 0.86 -7.09 3.94
C TYR A 65 1.78 -6.30 4.89
N ALA A 66 3.09 -6.54 4.83
CA ALA A 66 4.09 -5.81 5.61
C ALA A 66 4.07 -4.30 5.28
N SER A 67 4.02 -3.93 4.00
CA SER A 67 3.87 -2.51 3.59
C SER A 67 2.57 -1.89 4.09
N VAL A 68 1.45 -2.61 4.03
CA VAL A 68 0.16 -2.12 4.54
C VAL A 68 0.21 -1.90 6.05
N ILE A 69 0.73 -2.85 6.83
CA ILE A 69 0.87 -2.67 8.29
C ILE A 69 1.75 -1.46 8.58
N PHE A 70 2.89 -1.36 7.90
CA PHE A 70 3.81 -0.24 8.06
C PHE A 70 3.13 1.11 7.81
N LEU A 71 2.43 1.25 6.67
CA LEU A 71 1.75 2.50 6.31
C LEU A 71 0.56 2.85 7.21
N THR A 72 -0.12 1.84 7.76
CA THR A 72 -1.35 2.06 8.56
C THR A 72 -1.07 2.22 10.05
N ASN A 73 -0.08 1.52 10.57
CA ASN A 73 0.18 1.40 12.01
C ASN A 73 1.58 1.93 12.42
N GLY A 74 2.45 2.29 11.48
CA GLY A 74 3.82 2.75 11.72
C GLY A 74 3.91 3.93 12.70
N LEU A 75 3.24 5.04 12.40
CA LEU A 75 3.26 6.23 13.26
C LEU A 75 2.72 5.97 14.68
N PRO A 76 1.55 5.33 14.88
CA PRO A 76 1.11 4.94 16.21
C PRO A 76 2.12 4.04 16.95
N ALA A 77 2.73 3.08 16.26
CA ALA A 77 3.71 2.20 16.87
C ALA A 77 4.97 2.93 17.28
N PHE A 78 5.46 3.86 16.46
CA PHE A 78 6.57 4.74 16.82
C PHE A 78 6.25 5.52 18.08
N LEU A 79 5.12 6.24 18.12
CA LEU A 79 4.73 7.06 19.27
C LEU A 79 4.59 6.25 20.55
N VAL A 80 3.91 5.10 20.49
CA VAL A 80 3.73 4.22 21.65
C VAL A 80 5.05 3.57 22.09
N GLY A 81 5.89 3.15 21.14
CA GLY A 81 7.22 2.61 21.41
C GLY A 81 8.14 3.63 22.08
N THR A 82 8.20 4.85 21.57
CA THR A 82 8.96 5.95 22.16
C THR A 82 8.45 6.29 23.56
N LEU A 83 7.13 6.39 23.74
CA LEU A 83 6.54 6.66 25.05
C LEU A 83 6.88 5.55 26.06
N ALA A 84 6.79 4.28 25.66
CA ALA A 84 7.15 3.15 26.51
C ALA A 84 8.63 3.19 26.91
N ALA A 85 9.53 3.53 25.99
CA ALA A 85 10.95 3.70 26.28
C ALA A 85 11.20 4.85 27.27
N LEU A 86 10.53 6.00 27.10
CA LEU A 86 10.65 7.16 27.99
C LEU A 86 10.11 6.87 29.40
N VAL A 87 8.95 6.24 29.50
CA VAL A 87 8.35 5.83 30.78
C VAL A 87 9.29 4.85 31.51
N THR A 88 9.83 3.87 30.79
CA THR A 88 10.79 2.92 31.36
C THR A 88 12.05 3.63 31.83
N GLY A 89 12.58 4.58 31.06
CA GLY A 89 13.72 5.41 31.46
C GLY A 89 13.44 6.22 32.73
N GLY A 90 12.25 6.81 32.85
CA GLY A 90 11.80 7.52 34.03
C GLY A 90 11.72 6.62 35.28
N LEU A 91 11.16 5.40 35.14
CA LEU A 91 11.09 4.43 36.23
C LEU A 91 12.47 3.96 36.69
N CYS A 92 13.40 3.78 35.75
CA CYS A 92 14.78 3.45 36.09
C CYS A 92 15.51 4.61 36.78
N ALA A 93 15.29 5.86 36.33
CA ALA A 93 15.85 7.05 36.98
C ALA A 93 15.31 7.22 38.41
N ALA A 94 14.04 6.89 38.63
CA ALA A 94 13.40 6.83 39.94
C ALA A 94 13.84 5.60 40.79
N ARG A 95 14.74 4.75 40.28
CA ARG A 95 15.24 3.52 40.92
C ARG A 95 14.14 2.49 41.24
N VAL A 96 13.01 2.55 40.54
CA VAL A 96 11.94 1.54 40.63
C VAL A 96 12.35 0.28 39.85
N LEU A 97 12.98 0.48 38.69
CA LEU A 97 13.53 -0.58 37.86
C LEU A 97 15.07 -0.61 37.96
N PRO A 98 15.71 -1.79 37.85
CA PRO A 98 17.17 -1.91 37.84
C PRO A 98 17.76 -1.27 36.57
N ALA A 99 19.08 -1.02 36.58
CA ALA A 99 19.92 -0.51 35.48
C ALA A 99 19.18 0.19 34.30
N TRP A 100 19.19 1.52 34.31
CA TRP A 100 18.39 2.37 33.41
C TRP A 100 18.59 2.18 31.91
N TYR A 101 19.75 1.74 31.48
CA TYR A 101 20.08 1.60 30.07
C TYR A 101 19.56 0.31 29.45
N VAL A 102 19.25 -0.73 30.23
CA VAL A 102 18.95 -2.08 29.71
C VAL A 102 17.48 -2.23 29.28
N TRP A 103 16.54 -1.58 29.97
CA TRP A 103 15.12 -1.86 29.81
C TRP A 103 14.40 -0.96 28.80
N CYS A 104 14.93 0.23 28.53
CA CYS A 104 14.28 1.21 27.65
C CYS A 104 14.07 0.66 26.24
N THR A 105 15.09 0.06 25.65
CA THR A 105 15.01 -0.48 24.28
C THR A 105 14.09 -1.69 24.18
N PRO A 106 14.22 -2.75 25.00
CA PRO A 106 13.28 -3.87 24.98
C PRO A 106 11.83 -3.45 25.21
N ALA A 107 11.56 -2.56 26.17
CA ALA A 107 10.22 -2.06 26.44
C ALA A 107 9.65 -1.27 25.24
N GLY A 108 10.44 -0.35 24.69
CA GLY A 108 10.05 0.42 23.50
C GLY A 108 9.82 -0.45 22.26
N SER A 109 10.72 -1.39 21.98
CA SER A 109 10.59 -2.34 20.87
C SER A 109 9.37 -3.24 21.02
N LEU A 110 9.14 -3.78 22.22
CA LEU A 110 7.96 -4.62 22.49
C LEU A 110 6.68 -3.82 22.27
N ALA A 111 6.58 -2.61 22.83
CA ALA A 111 5.43 -1.74 22.67
C ALA A 111 5.22 -1.33 21.20
N TYR A 112 6.30 -1.07 20.45
CA TYR A 112 6.26 -0.80 19.02
C TYR A 112 5.65 -1.98 18.26
N TYR A 113 6.17 -3.20 18.38
CA TYR A 113 5.68 -4.36 17.62
C TYR A 113 4.27 -4.80 18.03
N LEU A 114 3.94 -4.72 19.32
CA LEU A 114 2.57 -4.95 19.78
C LEU A 114 1.61 -3.93 19.16
N THR A 115 1.99 -2.66 19.11
CA THR A 115 1.18 -1.63 18.47
C THR A 115 1.08 -1.87 16.96
N MET A 116 2.18 -2.22 16.27
CA MET A 116 2.16 -2.54 14.85
C MET A 116 1.14 -3.64 14.50
N LEU A 117 1.04 -4.68 15.34
CA LEU A 117 0.15 -5.82 15.09
C LEU A 117 -1.27 -5.59 15.58
N CYS A 118 -1.45 -4.87 16.69
CA CYS A 118 -2.74 -4.74 17.38
C CYS A 118 -3.44 -3.40 17.16
N TRP A 119 -2.78 -2.39 16.59
CA TRP A 119 -3.39 -1.07 16.37
C TRP A 119 -4.60 -1.16 15.46
N ARG A 120 -5.68 -0.48 15.88
CA ARG A 120 -6.99 -0.54 15.23
C ARG A 120 -7.25 0.69 14.37
N SER A 121 -6.49 0.85 13.30
CA SER A 121 -6.71 1.92 12.31
C SER A 121 -8.14 1.87 11.75
N LYS A 122 -8.93 2.91 12.04
CA LYS A 122 -10.33 3.04 11.62
C LYS A 122 -10.51 3.55 10.19
N LYS A 123 -9.42 3.83 9.46
CA LYS A 123 -9.46 4.26 8.06
C LYS A 123 -10.30 3.27 7.25
N LYS A 124 -11.34 3.76 6.57
CA LYS A 124 -12.17 2.93 5.69
C LYS A 124 -11.52 2.86 4.33
N VAL A 125 -11.08 1.67 3.95
CA VAL A 125 -10.34 1.46 2.71
C VAL A 125 -11.13 0.62 1.72
N PHE A 126 -10.94 0.89 0.44
CA PHE A 126 -11.39 0.00 -0.61
C PHE A 126 -10.30 -1.02 -0.89
N LEU A 127 -10.67 -2.30 -0.85
CA LEU A 127 -9.87 -3.42 -1.30
C LEU A 127 -10.79 -4.37 -2.05
N ASP A 128 -10.45 -4.66 -3.31
CA ASP A 128 -11.25 -5.46 -4.25
C ASP A 128 -11.88 -6.71 -3.62
N ILE A 129 -11.08 -7.56 -2.97
CA ILE A 129 -11.51 -8.82 -2.36
C ILE A 129 -12.37 -8.65 -1.10
N ALA A 130 -12.35 -7.48 -0.47
CA ALA A 130 -13.09 -7.18 0.75
C ALA A 130 -14.34 -6.30 0.49
N CYS A 131 -14.34 -5.53 -0.59
CA CYS A 131 -15.41 -4.56 -0.89
C CYS A 131 -16.32 -5.03 -2.02
N ILE A 132 -15.87 -5.96 -2.87
CA ILE A 132 -16.69 -6.60 -3.91
C ILE A 132 -16.94 -8.06 -3.52
N SER A 133 -18.20 -8.49 -3.58
CA SER A 133 -18.58 -9.88 -3.31
C SER A 133 -17.91 -10.79 -4.35
N GLN A 134 -17.18 -11.80 -3.88
CA GLN A 134 -16.55 -12.79 -4.76
C GLN A 134 -17.45 -13.99 -5.04
N ASP A 135 -18.43 -14.24 -4.18
CA ASP A 135 -19.28 -15.43 -4.22
C ASP A 135 -20.61 -15.17 -4.96
N ASP A 136 -21.12 -13.93 -4.95
CA ASP A 136 -22.36 -13.54 -5.64
C ASP A 136 -22.04 -12.86 -6.97
N VAL A 137 -22.42 -13.52 -8.08
CA VAL A 137 -22.16 -13.06 -9.45
C VAL A 137 -22.82 -11.71 -9.75
N ARG A 138 -24.04 -11.47 -9.24
CA ARG A 138 -24.76 -10.21 -9.48
C ARG A 138 -24.11 -9.06 -8.72
N LEU A 139 -23.81 -9.27 -7.43
CA LEU A 139 -23.11 -8.26 -6.63
C LEU A 139 -21.69 -7.98 -7.14
N LYS A 140 -21.01 -9.01 -7.67
CA LYS A 140 -19.72 -8.84 -8.32
C LYS A 140 -19.83 -7.95 -9.55
N ALA A 141 -20.80 -8.22 -10.42
CA ALA A 141 -21.05 -7.41 -11.61
C ALA A 141 -21.42 -5.96 -11.26
N GLU A 142 -22.32 -5.74 -10.29
CA GLU A 142 -22.66 -4.40 -9.79
C GLU A 142 -21.46 -3.66 -9.22
N GLY A 143 -20.61 -4.34 -8.46
CA GLY A 143 -19.37 -3.78 -7.91
C GLY A 143 -18.38 -3.37 -8.99
N LEU A 144 -18.21 -4.21 -10.03
CA LEU A 144 -17.35 -3.90 -11.18
C LEU A 144 -17.86 -2.72 -11.99
N ILE A 145 -19.18 -2.63 -12.23
CA ILE A 145 -19.81 -1.49 -12.92
C ILE A 145 -19.66 -0.21 -12.08
N SER A 146 -19.73 -0.34 -10.75
CA SER A 146 -19.58 0.78 -9.81
C SER A 146 -18.13 1.17 -9.50
N MET A 147 -17.13 0.61 -10.20
CA MET A 147 -15.71 0.87 -9.95
C MET A 147 -15.36 2.37 -9.99
N GLY A 148 -15.92 3.11 -10.97
CA GLY A 148 -15.73 4.56 -11.05
C GLY A 148 -16.22 5.30 -9.80
N ALA A 149 -17.30 4.83 -9.18
CA ALA A 149 -17.85 5.42 -7.97
C ALA A 149 -16.94 5.18 -6.75
N PHE A 150 -16.33 4.00 -6.63
CA PHE A 150 -15.34 3.74 -5.59
C PHE A 150 -14.13 4.67 -5.72
N LEU A 151 -13.61 4.86 -6.94
CA LEU A 151 -12.49 5.75 -7.21
C LEU A 151 -12.84 7.20 -6.88
N LYS A 152 -13.99 7.69 -7.37
CA LYS A 152 -14.46 9.07 -7.15
C LYS A 152 -14.73 9.38 -5.68
N ARG A 153 -15.20 8.40 -4.90
CA ARG A 153 -15.52 8.54 -3.46
C ARG A 153 -14.33 8.28 -2.52
N SER A 154 -13.16 7.92 -3.05
CA SER A 154 -11.95 7.69 -2.26
C SER A 154 -11.14 8.96 -2.10
N LYS A 155 -10.74 9.32 -0.87
CA LYS A 155 -9.99 10.55 -0.56
C LYS A 155 -8.53 10.50 -1.02
N SER A 156 -7.87 9.36 -0.84
CA SER A 156 -6.53 9.06 -1.39
C SER A 156 -6.49 7.74 -2.15
N PHE A 157 -5.40 7.50 -2.88
CA PHE A 157 -5.16 6.30 -3.66
C PHE A 157 -3.78 5.73 -3.32
N LEU A 158 -3.75 4.55 -2.69
CA LEU A 158 -2.54 3.82 -2.35
C LEU A 158 -2.17 2.85 -3.47
N VAL A 159 -0.97 3.02 -4.03
CA VAL A 159 -0.33 2.12 -4.98
C VAL A 159 0.70 1.28 -4.25
N LEU A 160 0.40 0.00 -4.03
CA LEU A 160 1.40 -0.99 -3.62
C LEU A 160 2.17 -1.44 -4.87
N TRP A 161 3.29 -0.79 -5.10
CA TRP A 161 4.02 -0.88 -6.36
C TRP A 161 4.94 -2.09 -6.46
N ASP A 162 4.93 -2.73 -7.62
CA ASP A 162 5.97 -3.67 -8.06
C ASP A 162 6.20 -3.59 -9.58
N ALA A 163 7.25 -4.25 -10.07
CA ALA A 163 7.66 -4.22 -11.47
C ALA A 163 6.60 -4.71 -12.48
N THR A 164 5.51 -5.34 -12.04
CA THR A 164 4.41 -5.81 -12.88
C THR A 164 3.17 -4.91 -12.79
N TYR A 165 3.20 -3.83 -12.02
CA TYR A 165 2.03 -2.97 -11.83
C TYR A 165 1.59 -2.29 -13.14
N VAL A 166 2.51 -1.65 -13.87
CA VAL A 166 2.19 -0.97 -15.15
C VAL A 166 1.79 -1.92 -16.26
N SER A 167 2.30 -3.16 -16.24
CA SER A 167 1.89 -4.13 -17.25
C SER A 167 0.43 -4.54 -17.09
N ARG A 168 -0.25 -4.25 -15.96
CA ARG A 168 -1.66 -4.57 -15.77
C ARG A 168 -2.58 -3.45 -16.22
N LEU A 169 -3.43 -3.73 -17.21
CA LEU A 169 -4.42 -2.76 -17.71
C LEU A 169 -5.33 -2.23 -16.59
N TRP A 170 -5.82 -3.14 -15.74
CA TRP A 170 -6.72 -2.82 -14.64
C TRP A 170 -6.11 -1.80 -13.67
N CYS A 171 -4.88 -2.02 -13.22
CA CYS A 171 -4.20 -1.15 -12.26
C CYS A 171 -3.93 0.24 -12.84
N MET A 172 -3.52 0.32 -14.12
CA MET A 172 -3.30 1.60 -14.80
C MET A 172 -4.61 2.35 -15.06
N PHE A 173 -5.68 1.62 -15.38
CA PHE A 173 -7.02 2.18 -15.52
C PHE A 173 -7.52 2.79 -14.21
N GLU A 174 -7.42 2.07 -13.08
CA GLU A 174 -7.83 2.58 -11.76
C GLU A 174 -7.13 3.89 -11.41
N MET A 175 -5.79 3.92 -11.56
CA MET A 175 -4.99 5.10 -11.23
C MET A 175 -5.31 6.27 -12.16
N ALA A 176 -5.37 6.04 -13.48
CA ALA A 176 -5.72 7.09 -14.43
C ALA A 176 -7.15 7.62 -14.20
N ALA A 177 -8.11 6.73 -13.92
CA ALA A 177 -9.49 7.10 -13.65
C ALA A 177 -9.63 7.89 -12.34
N PHE A 178 -8.89 7.52 -11.29
CA PHE A 178 -8.83 8.29 -10.05
C PHE A 178 -8.34 9.72 -10.31
N LEU A 179 -7.22 9.87 -11.03
CA LEU A 179 -6.66 11.19 -11.37
C LEU A 179 -7.56 12.00 -12.33
N ASN A 180 -8.31 11.33 -13.21
CA ASN A 180 -9.29 11.96 -14.11
C ASN A 180 -10.52 12.45 -13.34
N SER A 181 -11.01 11.68 -12.36
CA SER A 181 -12.19 12.04 -11.56
C SER A 181 -11.99 13.28 -10.67
N ARG A 182 -10.73 13.66 -10.43
CA ARG A 182 -10.30 14.79 -9.60
C ARG A 182 -9.84 16.00 -10.41
N GLU A 183 -10.07 15.96 -11.71
CA GLU A 183 -9.78 17.06 -12.61
C GLU A 183 -10.75 18.22 -12.33
N SER A 184 -10.20 19.35 -11.89
CA SER A 184 -10.91 20.61 -11.65
C SER A 184 -10.25 21.73 -12.49
N ASP A 185 -11.01 22.77 -12.86
CA ASP A 185 -10.61 23.89 -13.73
C ASP A 185 -9.55 24.85 -13.13
N LYS A 186 -8.79 24.41 -12.12
CA LYS A 186 -7.73 25.23 -11.49
C LYS A 186 -6.38 25.05 -12.19
N GLY A 187 -5.51 26.05 -12.05
CA GLY A 187 -4.24 26.18 -12.79
C GLY A 187 -3.29 24.96 -12.72
N ALA A 188 -2.48 24.79 -13.77
CA ALA A 188 -1.74 23.56 -14.07
C ALA A 188 -0.73 23.10 -12.98
N GLN A 189 0.00 24.02 -12.35
CA GLN A 189 1.03 23.67 -11.36
C GLN A 189 0.42 23.21 -10.02
N GLU A 190 -0.54 23.95 -9.48
CA GLU A 190 -1.23 23.62 -8.23
C GLU A 190 -2.03 22.31 -8.35
N LYS A 191 -2.50 22.01 -9.56
CA LYS A 191 -3.20 20.77 -9.91
C LYS A 191 -2.33 19.53 -9.75
N VAL A 192 -1.08 19.56 -10.23
CA VAL A 192 -0.17 18.41 -10.12
C VAL A 192 0.16 18.13 -8.65
N LEU A 193 0.40 19.17 -7.85
CA LEU A 193 0.73 19.01 -6.43
C LEU A 193 -0.43 18.39 -5.65
N ARG A 194 -1.65 18.92 -5.81
CA ARG A 194 -2.86 18.37 -5.14
C ARG A 194 -3.16 16.92 -5.56
N LEU A 195 -2.97 16.59 -6.84
CA LEU A 195 -3.13 15.22 -7.32
C LEU A 195 -2.07 14.30 -6.71
N ALA A 196 -0.83 14.76 -6.65
CA ALA A 196 0.26 14.04 -6.01
C ALA A 196 -0.03 13.80 -4.52
N GLU A 197 -0.51 14.79 -3.76
CA GLU A 197 -0.87 14.63 -2.34
C GLU A 197 -1.92 13.53 -2.11
N SER A 198 -2.87 13.36 -3.05
CA SER A 198 -3.88 12.31 -2.98
C SER A 198 -3.39 10.93 -3.42
N LEU A 199 -2.19 10.83 -4.00
CA LEU A 199 -1.60 9.57 -4.47
C LEU A 199 -0.47 9.14 -3.53
N VAL A 200 -0.57 7.95 -2.95
CA VAL A 200 0.46 7.36 -2.11
C VAL A 200 1.09 6.20 -2.85
N VAL A 201 2.34 6.33 -3.28
CA VAL A 201 3.08 5.22 -3.91
C VAL A 201 4.00 4.59 -2.87
N CYS A 202 3.96 3.27 -2.74
CA CYS A 202 4.83 2.51 -1.87
C CYS A 202 5.31 1.23 -2.56
N PRO A 203 6.60 1.11 -2.90
CA PRO A 203 7.15 -0.16 -3.36
C PRO A 203 6.98 -1.26 -2.32
N VAL A 204 6.54 -2.44 -2.74
CA VAL A 204 6.19 -3.56 -1.84
C VAL A 204 7.36 -4.07 -0.99
N PHE A 205 8.61 -3.76 -1.33
CA PHE A 205 9.78 -4.17 -0.54
C PHE A 205 10.12 -3.18 0.59
N VAL A 206 9.61 -1.95 0.57
CA VAL A 206 9.96 -0.91 1.55
C VAL A 206 9.48 -1.28 2.95
N GLY A 207 8.23 -1.70 3.10
CA GLY A 207 7.67 -2.14 4.39
C GLY A 207 8.50 -3.25 5.05
N PRO A 208 8.72 -4.39 4.37
CA PRO A 208 9.65 -5.43 4.82
C PRO A 208 11.03 -4.93 5.22
N ALA A 209 11.68 -4.12 4.37
CA ALA A 209 13.03 -3.65 4.60
C ALA A 209 13.13 -2.78 5.87
N LEU A 210 12.16 -1.88 6.08
CA LEU A 210 12.10 -1.03 7.27
C LEU A 210 11.80 -1.83 8.54
N LEU A 211 10.84 -2.76 8.49
CA LEU A 211 10.49 -3.60 9.64
C LEU A 211 11.64 -4.52 10.09
N ILE A 212 12.30 -5.18 9.13
CA ILE A 212 13.45 -6.05 9.39
C ILE A 212 14.66 -5.22 9.84
N GLY A 213 14.90 -4.08 9.19
CA GLY A 213 15.98 -3.17 9.56
C GLY A 213 15.82 -2.64 10.98
N HIS A 214 14.62 -2.21 11.35
CA HIS A 214 14.28 -1.79 12.71
C HIS A 214 14.46 -2.93 13.72
N LEU A 215 13.98 -4.14 13.40
CA LEU A 215 14.13 -5.31 14.27
C LEU A 215 15.60 -5.62 14.53
N GLY A 216 16.39 -5.63 13.46
CA GLY A 216 17.84 -5.79 13.52
C GLY A 216 18.45 -4.75 14.43
N LEU A 217 18.21 -3.46 14.20
CA LEU A 217 18.76 -2.38 15.02
C LEU A 217 18.40 -2.51 16.50
N CYS A 218 17.14 -2.82 16.82
CA CYS A 218 16.69 -3.04 18.20
C CYS A 218 17.40 -4.24 18.85
N MET A 219 17.55 -5.36 18.13
CA MET A 219 18.26 -6.53 18.61
C MET A 219 19.74 -6.21 18.87
N LEU A 220 20.41 -5.54 17.94
CA LEU A 220 21.82 -5.17 18.06
C LEU A 220 22.06 -4.25 19.26
N PHE A 221 21.24 -3.21 19.41
CA PHE A 221 21.35 -2.29 20.53
C PHE A 221 21.10 -3.01 21.86
N THR A 222 20.10 -3.90 21.91
CA THR A 222 19.82 -4.72 23.09
C THR A 222 21.02 -5.61 23.44
N LEU A 223 21.57 -6.36 22.47
CA LEU A 223 22.73 -7.22 22.68
C LEU A 223 23.96 -6.43 23.17
N TYR A 224 24.18 -5.24 22.62
CA TYR A 224 25.25 -4.36 23.08
C TYR A 224 25.08 -3.96 24.54
N LEU A 225 23.88 -3.50 24.93
CA LEU A 225 23.57 -3.11 26.31
C LEU A 225 23.76 -4.27 27.31
N PHE A 226 23.43 -5.49 26.91
CA PHE A 226 23.64 -6.69 27.72
C PHE A 226 25.10 -7.16 27.77
N SER A 227 25.91 -6.86 26.75
CA SER A 227 27.31 -7.31 26.71
C SER A 227 28.21 -6.60 27.73
N GLN A 228 27.80 -5.44 28.24
CA GLN A 228 28.57 -4.59 29.17
C GLN A 228 29.97 -4.22 28.67
N VAL A 229 30.25 -4.40 27.36
CA VAL A 229 31.54 -4.07 26.77
C VAL A 229 31.69 -2.54 26.77
N PRO A 230 32.82 -1.99 27.27
CA PRO A 230 33.06 -0.56 27.25
C PRO A 230 33.01 -0.03 25.82
N LEU A 231 32.40 1.14 25.62
CA LEU A 231 32.22 1.73 24.28
C LEU A 231 33.55 1.88 23.54
N PHE A 232 34.64 2.20 24.24
CA PHE A 232 35.96 2.31 23.65
C PHE A 232 36.94 1.26 24.22
N PRO A 233 37.78 0.61 23.38
CA PRO A 233 37.79 0.63 21.91
C PRO A 233 36.89 -0.44 21.27
N TRP A 234 36.65 -1.55 21.98
CA TRP A 234 36.03 -2.75 21.41
C TRP A 234 34.51 -2.65 21.24
N GLY A 235 33.82 -1.92 22.11
CA GLY A 235 32.37 -1.72 22.01
C GLY A 235 31.95 -0.99 20.73
N ALA A 236 32.73 0.02 20.33
CA ALA A 236 32.50 0.77 19.09
C ALA A 236 32.74 -0.10 17.86
N VAL A 237 33.83 -0.89 17.84
CA VAL A 237 34.11 -1.85 16.76
C VAL A 237 32.99 -2.89 16.64
N PHE A 238 32.54 -3.43 17.78
CA PHE A 238 31.43 -4.38 17.85
C PHE A 238 30.13 -3.75 17.34
N MET A 239 29.78 -2.54 17.78
CA MET A 239 28.59 -1.81 17.33
C MET A 239 28.64 -1.48 15.85
N CYS A 240 29.77 -1.02 15.33
CA CYS A 240 29.94 -0.78 13.89
C CYS A 240 29.82 -2.07 13.08
N GLY A 241 30.46 -3.16 13.52
CA GLY A 241 30.37 -4.46 12.87
C GLY A 241 28.95 -5.02 12.86
N LEU A 242 28.22 -4.85 13.95
CA LEU A 242 26.82 -5.25 14.09
C LEU A 242 25.86 -4.36 13.28
N ALA A 243 26.07 -3.05 13.26
CA ALA A 243 25.23 -2.11 12.51
C ALA A 243 25.45 -2.20 11.00
N PHE A 244 26.63 -2.64 10.56
CA PHE A 244 26.98 -2.71 9.15
C PHE A 244 25.98 -3.51 8.29
N PRO A 245 25.57 -4.75 8.65
CA PRO A 245 24.50 -5.47 7.94
C PRO A 245 23.18 -4.70 7.82
N CYS A 246 22.75 -4.01 8.89
CA CYS A 246 21.51 -3.22 8.87
C CYS A 246 21.63 -2.00 7.94
N LEU A 247 22.77 -1.30 7.99
CA LEU A 247 23.07 -0.18 7.10
C LEU A 247 23.21 -0.63 5.65
N MET A 248 23.84 -1.78 5.40
CA MET A 248 23.91 -2.38 4.08
C MET A 248 22.53 -2.76 3.55
N LEU A 249 21.69 -3.40 4.36
CA LEU A 249 20.32 -3.72 3.97
C LEU A 249 19.52 -2.46 3.61
N PHE A 250 19.66 -1.39 4.40
CA PHE A 250 19.04 -0.11 4.11
C PHE A 250 19.57 0.49 2.81
N ALA A 251 20.88 0.51 2.60
CA ALA A 251 21.49 0.97 1.36
C ALA A 251 21.00 0.16 0.15
N PHE A 252 20.92 -1.17 0.26
CA PHE A 252 20.36 -2.02 -0.79
C PHE A 252 18.89 -1.70 -1.06
N ALA A 253 18.08 -1.43 -0.03
CA ALA A 253 16.69 -1.04 -0.19
C ALA A 253 16.55 0.32 -0.90
N VAL A 254 17.41 1.30 -0.56
CA VAL A 254 17.46 2.61 -1.24
C VAL A 254 17.88 2.44 -2.70
N ILE A 255 18.93 1.66 -2.98
CA ILE A 255 19.37 1.40 -4.36
C ILE A 255 18.28 0.67 -5.16
N ALA A 256 17.64 -0.33 -4.58
CA ALA A 256 16.51 -1.03 -5.19
C ALA A 256 15.33 -0.09 -5.45
N HIS A 257 15.11 0.89 -4.57
CA HIS A 257 14.15 1.96 -4.79
C HIS A 257 14.50 2.84 -5.97
N CYS A 258 15.71 3.39 -6.03
CA CYS A 258 16.15 4.20 -7.16
C CYS A 258 16.01 3.43 -8.49
N ARG A 259 16.46 2.17 -8.55
CA ARG A 259 16.28 1.31 -9.73
C ARG A 259 14.81 1.09 -10.08
N SER A 260 13.95 0.93 -9.07
CA SER A 260 12.51 0.80 -9.28
C SER A 260 11.92 2.07 -9.90
N ILE A 261 12.41 3.27 -9.55
CA ILE A 261 11.96 4.53 -10.17
C ILE A 261 12.29 4.55 -11.65
N ASP A 262 13.52 4.19 -12.04
CA ASP A 262 13.92 4.16 -13.45
C ASP A 262 13.05 3.19 -14.27
N VAL A 263 12.83 1.99 -13.73
CA VAL A 263 11.97 0.97 -14.36
C VAL A 263 10.53 1.48 -14.47
N ILE A 264 9.99 2.09 -13.42
CA ILE A 264 8.65 2.70 -13.41
C ILE A 264 8.52 3.71 -14.55
N GLN A 265 9.45 4.66 -14.61
CA GLN A 265 9.42 5.74 -15.59
C GLN A 265 9.41 5.19 -17.01
N GLN A 266 10.27 4.22 -17.30
CA GLN A 266 10.35 3.58 -18.62
C GLN A 266 9.07 2.79 -18.95
N GLN A 267 8.54 2.04 -18.00
CA GLN A 267 7.32 1.25 -18.21
C GLN A 267 6.10 2.15 -18.49
N VAL A 268 5.93 3.23 -17.73
CA VAL A 268 4.82 4.17 -17.94
C VAL A 268 4.96 4.90 -19.28
N ARG A 269 6.18 5.35 -19.63
CA ARG A 269 6.44 6.06 -20.89
C ARG A 269 6.13 5.20 -22.13
N ASN A 270 6.40 3.90 -22.03
CA ASN A 270 6.18 2.93 -23.10
C ASN A 270 4.85 2.16 -22.96
N PHE A 271 3.97 2.57 -22.05
CA PHE A 271 2.71 1.88 -21.81
C PHE A 271 1.83 1.93 -23.05
N THR A 272 1.33 0.77 -23.49
CA THR A 272 0.24 0.66 -24.47
C THR A 272 -0.79 -0.33 -23.95
N ILE A 273 -2.06 -0.10 -24.30
CA ILE A 273 -3.16 -1.00 -23.99
C ILE A 273 -2.87 -2.37 -24.62
N ASP A 274 -2.36 -2.44 -25.84
CA ASP A 274 -2.13 -3.70 -26.54
C ASP A 274 -1.08 -4.59 -25.86
N LYS A 275 -0.02 -3.98 -25.30
CA LYS A 275 1.01 -4.72 -24.55
C LYS A 275 0.62 -4.97 -23.09
N SER A 276 -0.50 -4.42 -22.63
CA SER A 276 -0.96 -4.59 -21.25
C SER A 276 -1.65 -5.95 -21.04
N TRP A 277 -1.30 -6.57 -19.94
CA TRP A 277 -1.80 -7.86 -19.48
C TRP A 277 -3.18 -7.74 -18.83
N SER A 278 -4.02 -8.74 -19.08
CA SER A 278 -5.34 -8.90 -18.47
C SER A 278 -5.55 -10.39 -18.19
N GLN A 279 -5.86 -10.74 -16.93
CA GLN A 279 -5.92 -12.13 -16.48
C GLN A 279 -6.95 -12.95 -17.25
N CYS A 280 -8.14 -12.38 -17.47
CA CYS A 280 -9.23 -13.03 -18.18
C CYS A 280 -8.81 -13.47 -19.60
N CYS A 281 -8.03 -12.65 -20.31
CA CYS A 281 -7.57 -12.94 -21.66
C CYS A 281 -6.47 -13.99 -21.68
N SER A 282 -5.55 -13.97 -20.71
CA SER A 282 -4.49 -14.99 -20.62
C SER A 282 -5.00 -16.38 -20.27
N LEU A 283 -6.19 -16.48 -19.66
CA LEU A 283 -6.87 -17.74 -19.37
C LEU A 283 -7.83 -18.18 -20.49
N GLY A 284 -7.83 -17.50 -21.65
CA GLY A 284 -8.75 -17.82 -22.74
C GLY A 284 -10.23 -17.63 -22.39
N HIS A 285 -10.53 -16.76 -21.42
CA HIS A 285 -11.87 -16.53 -20.87
C HIS A 285 -12.54 -17.78 -20.25
N ALA A 286 -11.74 -18.71 -19.74
CA ALA A 286 -12.23 -19.85 -18.96
C ALA A 286 -11.81 -19.73 -17.48
N MET A 287 -12.76 -19.97 -16.56
CA MET A 287 -12.48 -19.98 -15.13
C MET A 287 -11.52 -21.12 -14.77
N PRO A 288 -10.44 -20.86 -14.00
CA PRO A 288 -9.53 -21.91 -13.54
C PRO A 288 -10.29 -22.97 -12.72
N GLY A 289 -10.09 -24.23 -13.05
CA GLY A 289 -10.69 -25.38 -12.33
C GLY A 289 -12.07 -25.80 -12.85
N SER A 290 -13.02 -24.87 -13.01
CA SER A 290 -14.39 -25.21 -13.45
C SER A 290 -14.59 -25.21 -14.97
N GLY A 291 -13.75 -24.50 -15.72
CA GLY A 291 -13.89 -24.36 -17.18
C GLY A 291 -15.10 -23.52 -17.62
N ALA A 292 -15.87 -22.97 -16.68
CA ALA A 292 -17.02 -22.13 -16.98
C ALA A 292 -16.60 -20.84 -17.69
N PRO A 293 -17.44 -20.28 -18.60
CA PRO A 293 -17.15 -19.05 -19.30
C PRO A 293 -17.02 -17.89 -18.30
N MET A 294 -15.98 -17.09 -18.43
CA MET A 294 -15.75 -15.90 -17.61
C MET A 294 -15.96 -14.61 -18.41
N VAL A 295 -16.42 -13.57 -17.73
CA VAL A 295 -16.59 -12.25 -18.32
C VAL A 295 -15.21 -11.64 -18.63
N CYS A 296 -15.10 -10.96 -19.77
CA CYS A 296 -13.86 -10.29 -20.17
C CYS A 296 -13.73 -8.92 -19.49
N ASP A 297 -12.98 -8.86 -18.39
CA ASP A 297 -12.68 -7.60 -17.68
C ASP A 297 -12.02 -6.56 -18.59
N ARG A 298 -11.17 -7.00 -19.53
CA ARG A 298 -10.52 -6.12 -20.52
C ARG A 298 -11.54 -5.39 -21.38
N ALA A 299 -12.58 -6.08 -21.85
CA ALA A 299 -13.61 -5.47 -22.68
C ALA A 299 -14.42 -4.42 -21.90
N ILE A 300 -14.68 -4.66 -20.62
CA ILE A 300 -15.34 -3.71 -19.72
C ILE A 300 -14.47 -2.48 -19.52
N ILE A 301 -13.18 -2.66 -19.19
CA ILE A 301 -12.23 -1.55 -19.02
C ILE A 301 -12.16 -0.69 -20.29
N LEU A 302 -12.08 -1.31 -21.47
CA LEU A 302 -11.99 -0.55 -22.73
C LEU A 302 -13.24 0.30 -23.01
N ARG A 303 -14.43 -0.19 -22.62
CA ARG A 303 -15.66 0.61 -22.69
C ARG A 303 -15.63 1.78 -21.71
N CYS A 304 -15.14 1.57 -20.50
CA CYS A 304 -14.95 2.66 -19.52
C CYS A 304 -13.91 3.68 -20.00
N ILE A 305 -12.81 3.21 -20.61
CA ILE A 305 -11.79 4.07 -21.20
C ILE A 305 -12.39 4.96 -22.29
N ALA A 306 -13.15 4.38 -23.23
CA ALA A 306 -13.83 5.15 -24.26
C ALA A 306 -14.83 6.16 -23.66
N ALA A 307 -15.54 5.79 -22.60
CA ALA A 307 -16.51 6.67 -21.95
C ALA A 307 -15.87 7.83 -21.16
N TRP A 308 -14.71 7.61 -20.52
CA TRP A 308 -14.10 8.59 -19.60
C TRP A 308 -12.98 9.41 -20.21
N PHE A 309 -12.26 8.84 -21.18
CA PHE A 309 -11.12 9.48 -21.85
C PHE A 309 -11.42 9.72 -23.34
N GLY A 310 -12.60 9.36 -23.83
CA GLY A 310 -13.01 9.51 -25.23
C GLY A 310 -12.41 8.48 -26.18
N SER A 311 -11.15 8.07 -25.98
CA SER A 311 -10.50 7.05 -26.80
C SER A 311 -9.38 6.32 -26.07
N THR A 312 -9.01 5.14 -26.58
CA THR A 312 -7.84 4.38 -26.11
C THR A 312 -6.54 5.17 -26.27
N LYS A 313 -6.39 5.94 -27.36
CA LYS A 313 -5.22 6.79 -27.60
C LYS A 313 -5.11 7.94 -26.59
N SER A 314 -6.22 8.61 -26.27
CA SER A 314 -6.25 9.68 -25.27
C SER A 314 -5.94 9.14 -23.87
N PHE A 315 -6.44 7.95 -23.53
CA PHE A 315 -6.06 7.27 -22.30
C PHE A 315 -4.56 6.96 -22.24
N GLU A 316 -3.98 6.41 -23.30
CA GLU A 316 -2.54 6.14 -23.34
C GLU A 316 -1.71 7.42 -23.19
N SER A 317 -2.09 8.53 -23.83
CA SER A 317 -1.43 9.83 -23.60
C SER A 317 -1.60 10.31 -22.16
N THR A 318 -2.80 10.18 -21.59
CA THR A 318 -3.04 10.53 -20.18
C THR A 318 -2.15 9.73 -19.23
N VAL A 319 -1.92 8.44 -19.53
CA VAL A 319 -1.01 7.59 -18.77
C VAL A 319 0.45 8.01 -18.96
N ARG A 320 0.89 8.21 -20.20
CA ARG A 320 2.29 8.57 -20.51
C ARG A 320 2.67 9.95 -20.02
N ASP A 321 1.73 10.88 -19.96
CA ASP A 321 1.98 12.27 -19.58
C ASP A 321 1.59 12.50 -18.11
N LYS A 322 0.28 12.62 -17.84
CA LYS A 322 -0.25 13.02 -16.52
C LYS A 322 0.08 12.02 -15.41
N VAL A 323 -0.21 10.74 -15.61
CA VAL A 323 0.07 9.71 -14.61
C VAL A 323 1.58 9.63 -14.35
N GLN A 324 2.39 9.68 -15.40
CA GLN A 324 3.86 9.66 -15.26
C GLN A 324 4.36 10.82 -14.39
N THR A 325 3.93 12.06 -14.67
CA THR A 325 4.35 13.24 -13.90
C THR A 325 4.01 13.10 -12.42
N VAL A 326 2.76 12.73 -12.09
CA VAL A 326 2.30 12.59 -10.70
C VAL A 326 3.05 11.46 -9.99
N LEU A 327 3.25 10.33 -10.67
CA LEU A 327 3.93 9.16 -10.12
C LEU A 327 5.40 9.44 -9.83
N VAL A 328 6.12 10.10 -10.74
CA VAL A 328 7.52 10.49 -10.56
C VAL A 328 7.66 11.47 -9.40
N HIS A 329 6.78 12.48 -9.33
CA HIS A 329 6.77 13.40 -8.20
C HIS A 329 6.60 12.67 -6.86
N GLN A 330 5.67 11.73 -6.78
CA GLN A 330 5.45 10.93 -5.57
C GLN A 330 6.66 10.07 -5.19
N LEU A 331 7.27 9.40 -6.16
CA LEU A 331 8.43 8.54 -5.92
C LEU A 331 9.66 9.31 -5.47
N THR A 332 9.94 10.45 -6.10
CA THR A 332 11.12 11.26 -5.79
C THR A 332 11.02 11.93 -4.43
N TYR A 333 9.84 12.44 -4.04
CA TYR A 333 9.75 13.34 -2.88
C TYR A 333 9.07 12.74 -1.64
N HIS A 334 8.27 11.67 -1.77
CA HIS A 334 7.40 11.24 -0.67
C HIS A 334 7.66 9.84 -0.12
N VAL A 335 8.35 8.95 -0.85
CA VAL A 335 8.56 7.56 -0.42
C VAL A 335 9.43 7.47 0.83
N PHE A 336 10.52 8.24 0.87
CA PHE A 336 11.40 8.37 2.04
C PHE A 336 11.21 9.70 2.78
N SER A 337 9.97 10.21 2.81
CA SER A 337 9.67 11.36 3.65
C SER A 337 9.90 11.02 5.12
N TYR A 338 10.35 12.00 5.91
CA TYR A 338 10.65 11.85 7.34
C TYR A 338 9.48 11.22 8.11
N LEU A 339 8.24 11.62 7.79
CA LEU A 339 6.99 11.07 8.34
C LEU A 339 6.72 9.59 8.02
N ARG A 340 7.38 9.02 7.01
CA ARG A 340 7.31 7.58 6.67
C ARG A 340 8.51 6.79 7.16
N LEU A 341 9.57 7.45 7.61
CA LEU A 341 10.79 6.83 8.14
C LEU A 341 10.78 6.75 9.67
N ILE A 342 10.04 7.65 10.31
CA ILE A 342 9.61 7.57 11.71
C ILE A 342 8.42 6.62 11.81
#